data_AF-A0A967H0S7-F1
#
_entry.id   AF-A0A967H0S7-F1
#
_cell.length_a   1.000
_cell.length_b   1.000
_cell.length_c   1.000
_cell.angle_alpha   90.00
_cell.angle_beta   90.00
_cell.angle_gamma   90.00
#
_symmetry.space_group_name_H-M   'P 1'
#
loop_
_entity.id
_entity.type
_entity.pdbx_description
1 polymer ?
#
loop_
_entity_poly.entity_id
_entity_poly.type
_entity_poly.pdbx_seq_one_letter_code
_entity_poly.pdbx_strand_id
1 'polypeptide(L)' 'GARSAGPGEFTQRAFLNGKMDLTQAEAVMDIISAQTGLALKAAQHQLGGRIGEATENLRGELLEIVAH' A
#
# COMPACT_ATOMS: atom_id res chain seq x y z
N GLY A 1 27.53 3.18 13.65
CA GLY A 1 27.67 2.28 12.49
C GLY A 1 26.30 1.81 12.03
N ALA A 2 26.20 1.19 10.85
CA ALA A 2 24.95 0.62 10.35
C ALA A 2 24.71 -0.80 10.90
N ARG A 3 23.43 -1.22 10.96
CA ARG A 3 23.04 -2.61 11.25
C ARG A 3 22.36 -3.23 10.03
N SER A 4 22.38 -4.56 9.93
CA SER A 4 21.56 -5.27 8.95
C SER A 4 20.08 -4.96 9.16
N ALA A 5 19.37 -4.78 8.06
CA ALA A 5 17.93 -4.56 8.08
C ALA A 5 17.17 -5.87 8.37
N GLY A 6 16.05 -5.76 9.07
CA GLY A 6 15.08 -6.84 9.21
C GLY A 6 14.26 -7.04 7.92
N PRO A 7 13.49 -8.13 7.83
CA PRO A 7 12.60 -8.39 6.71
C PRO A 7 11.61 -7.24 6.50
N GLY A 8 11.50 -6.75 5.26
CA GLY A 8 10.56 -5.69 4.89
C GLY A 8 10.84 -4.32 5.52
N GLU A 9 11.93 -4.14 6.26
CA GLU A 9 12.15 -2.95 7.10
C GLU A 9 12.18 -1.65 6.28
N PHE A 10 12.69 -1.68 5.06
CA PHE A 10 12.69 -0.50 4.19
C PHE A 10 11.29 -0.08 3.76
N THR A 11 10.46 -1.05 3.36
CA THR A 11 9.05 -0.81 3.02
C THR A 11 8.25 -0.36 4.24
N GLN A 12 8.48 -0.99 5.39
CA GLN A 12 7.90 -0.58 6.66
C GLN A 12 8.26 0.87 7.00
N ARG A 13 9.53 1.26 6.86
CA ARG A 13 9.97 2.65 7.06
C ARG A 13 9.32 3.61 6.06
N ALA A 14 9.08 3.20 4.82
CA ALA A 14 8.40 4.04 3.85
C ALA A 14 6.94 4.30 4.26
N PHE A 15 6.23 3.26 4.71
CA PHE A 15 4.88 3.37 5.27
C PHE A 15 4.83 4.26 6.52
N LEU A 16 5.69 3.98 7.52
CA LEU A 16 5.69 4.74 8.78
C LEU A 16 6.06 6.22 8.61
N ASN A 17 6.81 6.55 7.56
CA ASN A 17 7.14 7.94 7.24
C ASN A 17 6.15 8.58 6.24
N GLY A 18 5.00 7.96 6.00
CA GLY A 18 3.93 8.51 5.16
C GLY A 18 4.27 8.64 3.68
N LYS A 19 5.30 7.93 3.19
CA LYS A 19 5.65 7.94 1.76
C LYS A 19 4.70 7.09 0.91
N MET A 20 3.99 6.18 1.55
CA MET A 20 3.02 5.26 0.94
C MET A 20 2.04 4.80 2.02
N ASP A 21 0.82 4.43 1.62
CA ASP A 21 -0.14 3.79 2.51
C ASP A 21 0.15 2.28 2.69
N LEU A 22 -0.65 1.61 3.53
CA LEU A 22 -0.46 0.19 3.81
C LEU A 22 -0.70 -0.69 2.57
N THR A 23 -1.68 -0.35 1.73
CA THR A 23 -1.99 -1.10 0.51
C THR A 23 -0.85 -1.00 -0.50
N GLN A 24 -0.20 0.16 -0.61
CA GLN A 24 0.98 0.36 -1.44
C GLN A 24 2.20 -0.38 -0.90
N ALA A 25 2.37 -0.45 0.42
CA ALA A 25 3.44 -1.22 1.05
C ALA A 25 3.33 -2.72 0.78
N GLU A 26 2.12 -3.28 0.84
CA GLU A 26 1.84 -4.69 0.48
C GLU A 26 2.13 -4.96 -1.01
N ALA A 27 1.76 -4.03 -1.88
CA ALA A 27 1.98 -4.14 -3.33
C ALA A 27 3.46 -4.31 -3.71
N VAL A 28 4.40 -3.83 -2.89
CA VAL A 28 5.83 -4.03 -3.11
C VAL A 28 6.18 -5.52 -3.11
N MET A 29 5.63 -6.29 -2.16
CA MET A 29 5.87 -7.73 -2.06
C MET A 29 5.17 -8.48 -3.21
N ASP A 30 3.97 -8.04 -3.59
CA ASP A 30 3.21 -8.64 -4.68
C ASP A 30 3.91 -8.45 -6.03
N ILE A 31 4.52 -7.29 -6.28
CA ILE A 31 5.34 -7.05 -7.48
C ILE A 31 6.55 -7.99 -7.49
N ILE A 32 7.25 -8.14 -6.37
CA ILE A 32 8.44 -8.99 -6.26
C ILE A 32 8.09 -10.47 -6.50
N SER A 33 6.92 -10.91 -6.02
CA SER A 33 6.51 -12.32 -6.06
C SER A 33 5.62 -12.70 -7.25
N ALA A 34 5.22 -11.73 -8.09
CA ALA A 34 4.31 -11.95 -9.20
C ALA A 34 4.83 -12.99 -10.20
N GLN A 35 4.06 -14.05 -10.43
CA GLN A 35 4.38 -15.13 -11.37
C GLN A 35 3.64 -15.03 -12.70
N THR A 36 2.71 -14.08 -12.82
CA THR A 36 1.92 -13.86 -14.04
C THR A 36 1.84 -12.38 -14.38
N GLY A 37 1.68 -12.06 -15.66
CA GLY A 37 1.48 -10.67 -16.10
C GLY A 37 0.22 -10.03 -15.48
N LEU A 38 -0.82 -10.82 -15.22
CA LEU A 38 -2.04 -10.34 -14.56
C LEU A 38 -1.75 -9.96 -13.10
N ALA A 39 -1.03 -10.80 -12.35
CA ALA A 39 -0.65 -10.52 -10.97
C ALA A 39 0.25 -9.27 -10.89
N LEU A 40 1.23 -9.16 -11.79
CA LEU A 40 2.10 -7.98 -11.85
C LEU A 40 1.29 -6.71 -12.14
N LYS A 41 0.35 -6.76 -13.09
CA LYS A 41 -0.51 -5.63 -13.42
C LYS A 41 -1.39 -5.23 -12.24
N ALA A 42 -1.96 -6.19 -11.52
CA ALA A 42 -2.75 -5.93 -10.31
C ALA A 42 -1.90 -5.25 -9.22
N ALA A 43 -0.71 -5.79 -8.95
CA ALA A 43 0.20 -5.22 -7.96
C ALA A 43 0.69 -3.81 -8.34
N GLN A 44 0.93 -3.54 -9.62
CA GLN A 44 1.23 -2.19 -10.12
C GLN A 44 0.08 -1.21 -9.89
N HIS A 45 -1.17 -1.63 -10.13
CA HIS A 45 -2.34 -0.79 -9.85
C HIS A 45 -2.48 -0.48 -8.36
N GLN A 46 -2.18 -1.45 -7.49
CA GLN A 46 -2.20 -1.26 -6.04
C GLN A 46 -1.08 -0.33 -5.57
N LEU A 47 0.15 -0.51 -6.07
CA LEU A 47 1.27 0.40 -5.79
C LEU A 47 0.97 1.84 -6.25
N GLY A 48 0.19 1.99 -7.32
CA GLY A 48 -0.29 3.28 -7.82
C GLY A 48 -1.31 3.97 -6.91
N GLY A 49 -1.73 3.36 -5.80
CA GLY A 49 -2.60 3.98 -4.78
C GLY A 49 -4.10 3.89 -5.07
N ARG A 50 -4.52 3.21 -6.14
CA ARG A 50 -5.94 3.13 -6.55
C ARG A 50 -6.85 2.52 -5.48
N ILE A 51 -6.34 1.54 -4.72
CA ILE A 51 -7.11 0.89 -3.64
C ILE A 51 -7.19 1.80 -2.41
N GLY A 52 -6.08 2.43 -2.02
CA GLY A 52 -6.04 3.43 -0.95
C GLY A 52 -7.05 4.55 -1.21
N GLU A 53 -6.99 5.18 -2.39
CA GLU A 53 -7.91 6.25 -2.79
C GLU A 53 -9.38 5.82 -2.72
N ALA A 54 -9.72 4.65 -3.23
CA ALA A 54 -11.10 4.14 -3.17
C ALA A 54 -11.57 3.92 -1.72
N THR A 55 -10.67 3.43 -0.85
CA THR A 55 -10.97 3.20 0.58
C THR A 55 -11.15 4.51 1.34
N GLU A 56 -10.31 5.50 1.03
CA GLU A 56 -10.40 6.85 1.58
C GLU A 56 -11.73 7.53 1.21
N ASN A 57 -12.14 7.42 -0.05
CA ASN A 57 -13.42 7.96 -0.52
C ASN A 57 -14.60 7.32 0.20
N LEU A 58 -14.63 5.97 0.28
CA LEU A 58 -15.69 5.25 1.01
C LEU A 58 -15.72 5.62 2.49
N ARG A 59 -14.55 5.77 3.13
CA ARG A 59 -14.50 6.22 4.53
C ARG A 59 -15.07 7.63 4.67
N GLY A 60 -14.79 8.53 3.73
CA GLY A 60 -15.37 9.87 3.69
C GLY A 60 -16.90 9.84 3.69
N GLU A 61 -17.49 9.08 2.76
CA GLU A 61 -18.95 8.90 2.66
C GLU A 61 -19.56 8.36 3.96
N LEU A 62 -18.92 7.35 4.58
CA LEU A 62 -19.39 6.80 5.85
C LEU A 62 -19.31 7.81 7.00
N LEU A 63 -18.26 8.62 7.06
CA LEU A 63 -18.11 9.65 8.07
C LEU A 63 -19.15 10.76 7.91
N GLU A 64 -19.51 11.13 6.68
CA GLU A 64 -20.60 12.08 6.43
C GLU A 64 -21.94 11.58 6.98
N ILE A 65 -22.24 10.28 6.78
CA ILE A 65 -23.48 9.67 7.30
C ILE A 65 -23.49 9.65 8.84
N VAL A 66 -22.35 9.34 9.48
CA VAL A 66 -22.27 9.21 10.95
C VAL A 66 -22.22 10.57 11.66
N ALA A 67 -21.73 11.61 11.01
CA ALA A 67 -21.64 12.96 11.57
C ALA A 67 -22.96 13.76 11.48
N HIS A 68 -23.97 13.22 10.78
CA HIS A 68 -25.32 13.77 10.71
C HIS A 68 -26.22 13.22 11.81
#